data_AF-A0AAX2RAN4-F1
#
_entry.id   AF-A0AAX2RAN4-F1
#
_cell.length_a   1.000
_cell.length_b   1.000
_cell.length_c   1.000
_cell.angle_alpha   90.00
_cell.angle_beta   90.00
_cell.angle_gamma   90.00
#
_symmetry.space_group_name_H-M   'P 1'
#
loop_
_entity.id
_entity.type
_entity.pdbx_description
1 polymer ?
#
loop_
_entity_poly.entity_id
_entity_poly.type
_entity_poly.pdbx_seq_one_letter_code
_entity_poly.pdbx_strand_id
1 'polypeptide(L)'
;MANDAAMDKHLILLDDAEFFIERNSNGDAATANGFLLRRCPTSPSTPGGYECVGGYERCASGEWRASINAPYDSTSDRDCRELGRFATNLDAIAVLWKARRDAYCQH
;
A
#
# COMPACT_ATOMS: atom_id res chain seq x y z
N MET A 1 6.25 36.68 0.01
CA MET A 1 5.97 35.60 0.98
C MET A 1 5.66 34.36 0.15
N ALA A 2 6.55 33.37 0.19
CA ALA A 2 6.52 32.23 -0.72
C ALA A 2 5.29 31.35 -0.44
N ASN A 3 4.48 31.13 -1.48
CA ASN A 3 3.43 30.13 -1.47
C ASN A 3 4.07 28.81 -1.94
N ASP A 4 4.86 28.19 -1.06
CA ASP A 4 5.34 26.80 -1.21
C ASP A 4 4.15 25.87 -0.95
N ALA A 5 3.21 25.86 -1.90
CA ALA A 5 2.15 24.87 -1.93
C ALA A 5 2.83 23.52 -2.10
N ALA A 6 2.78 22.73 -1.03
CA ALA A 6 3.15 21.32 -0.93
C ALA A 6 3.20 20.64 -2.31
N MET A 7 4.40 20.53 -2.89
CA MET A 7 4.62 19.53 -3.93
C MET A 7 4.44 18.19 -3.23
N ASP A 8 3.29 17.57 -3.47
CA ASP A 8 2.96 16.19 -3.14
C ASP A 8 4.13 15.27 -3.51
N LYS A 9 5.06 15.11 -2.57
CA LYS A 9 6.07 14.08 -2.63
C LYS A 9 5.37 12.80 -2.24
N HIS A 10 4.75 12.15 -3.23
CA HIS A 10 4.53 10.72 -3.22
C HIS A 10 5.85 10.08 -2.76
N LEU A 11 5.89 9.67 -1.49
CA LEU A 11 7.14 9.26 -0.88
C LEU A 11 7.29 7.77 -1.14
N ILE A 12 7.78 7.46 -2.34
CA ILE A 12 8.06 6.11 -2.80
C ILE A 12 9.17 5.54 -1.92
N LEU A 13 8.86 4.48 -1.19
CA LEU A 13 9.79 3.80 -0.28
C LEU A 13 10.58 2.71 -1.00
N LEU A 14 9.90 1.96 -1.88
CA LEU A 14 10.44 0.82 -2.62
C LEU A 14 9.79 0.80 -4.01
N ASP A 15 10.56 0.42 -5.02
CA ASP A 15 10.13 0.36 -6.41
C ASP A 15 10.94 -0.71 -7.17
N ASP A 16 10.27 -1.64 -7.87
CA ASP A 16 10.90 -2.65 -8.74
C ASP A 16 10.44 -2.55 -10.21
N ALA A 17 10.02 -1.36 -10.63
CA ALA A 17 9.43 -1.04 -11.93
C ALA A 17 8.04 -1.63 -12.19
N GLU A 18 7.67 -2.74 -11.55
CA GLU A 18 6.31 -3.30 -11.63
C GLU A 18 5.46 -2.90 -10.43
N PHE A 19 6.02 -3.00 -9.23
CA PHE A 19 5.38 -2.66 -7.98
C PHE A 19 6.14 -1.55 -7.27
N PHE A 20 5.42 -0.74 -6.51
CA PHE A 20 6.02 0.25 -5.64
C PHE A 20 5.22 0.43 -4.37
N ILE A 21 5.89 0.77 -3.27
CA ILE A 21 5.24 1.15 -2.02
C ILE A 21 5.33 2.66 -1.90
N GLU A 22 4.16 3.28 -1.74
CA GLU A 22 4.03 4.70 -1.48
C GLU A 22 3.57 4.94 -0.05
N ARG A 23 4.27 5.81 0.67
CA ARG A 23 3.81 6.30 1.97
C ARG A 23 2.87 7.49 1.79
N ASN A 24 1.77 7.51 2.54
CA ASN A 24 0.87 8.64 2.60
C ASN A 24 1.61 9.91 3.07
N SER A 25 1.53 10.97 2.26
CA SER A 25 2.20 12.26 2.49
C SER A 25 1.53 13.09 3.59
N ASN A 26 0.28 12.78 3.94
CA ASN A 26 -0.52 13.54 4.91
C ASN A 26 -0.20 13.20 6.39
N GLY A 27 0.64 12.20 6.63
CA GLY A 27 0.97 11.72 7.99
C GLY A 27 2.44 11.89 8.36
N ASP A 28 2.72 11.82 9.66
CA ASP A 28 4.10 11.78 10.15
C ASP A 28 4.83 10.52 9.65
N ALA A 29 6.10 10.65 9.27
CA ALA A 29 6.90 9.55 8.72
C ALA A 29 6.90 8.27 9.58
N ALA A 30 6.78 8.41 10.90
CA ALA A 30 6.77 7.30 11.85
C ALA A 30 5.38 6.68 12.07
N THR A 31 4.30 7.32 11.61
CA THR A 31 2.91 6.87 11.85
C THR A 31 2.04 6.82 10.59
N ALA A 32 2.54 7.33 9.47
CA ALA A 32 1.85 7.32 8.19
C ALA A 32 1.70 5.90 7.66
N ASN A 33 0.48 5.59 7.23
CA ASN A 33 0.17 4.41 6.45
C ASN A 33 0.76 4.53 5.03
N GLY A 34 0.72 3.43 4.30
CA GLY A 34 1.11 3.42 2.90
C GLY A 34 0.45 2.31 2.12
N PHE A 35 0.58 2.41 0.81
CA PHE A 35 -0.08 1.54 -0.15
C PHE A 35 0.94 0.82 -1.00
N LEU A 36 0.66 -0.44 -1.30
CA LEU A 36 1.36 -1.21 -2.32
C LEU A 36 0.59 -1.04 -3.63
N LEU A 37 1.26 -0.48 -4.61
CA LEU A 37 0.71 -0.16 -5.92
C LEU A 37 1.41 -1.02 -6.97
N ARG A 38 0.64 -1.53 -7.93
CA ARG A 38 1.16 -2.22 -9.11
C ARG A 38 0.93 -1.34 -10.33
N ARG A 39 1.96 -1.15 -11.16
CA ARG A 39 1.83 -0.50 -12.46
C ARG A 39 1.07 -1.40 -13.42
N CYS A 40 0.02 -0.87 -14.03
CA CYS A 40 -0.81 -1.57 -15.00
C CYS A 40 -1.11 -0.64 -16.20
N PRO A 41 -1.51 -1.18 -17.35
CA PRO A 41 -1.96 -0.35 -18.46
C PRO A 41 -3.06 0.61 -18.02
N THR A 42 -3.04 1.83 -18.56
CA THR A 42 -4.10 2.80 -18.29
C THR A 42 -5.42 2.27 -18.83
N SER A 43 -6.43 2.22 -17.95
CA SER A 43 -7.79 1.84 -18.30
C SER A 43 -8.78 2.81 -17.67
N PRO A 44 -10.07 2.80 -18.04
CA PRO A 44 -11.09 3.60 -17.35
C PRO A 44 -11.13 3.34 -15.83
N SER A 45 -10.77 2.13 -15.39
CA SER A 45 -10.69 1.74 -13.99
C SER A 45 -9.35 2.14 -13.33
N THR A 46 -8.30 2.33 -14.13
CA THR A 46 -6.92 2.65 -13.69
C THR A 46 -6.36 3.83 -14.48
N PRO A 47 -6.96 5.04 -14.39
CA PRO A 47 -6.55 6.18 -15.20
C PRO A 47 -5.13 6.65 -14.88
N GLY A 48 -4.63 6.36 -13.68
CA GLY A 48 -3.25 6.64 -13.25
C GLY A 48 -2.21 5.63 -13.74
N GLY A 49 -2.63 4.50 -14.35
CA GLY A 49 -1.71 3.43 -14.76
C GLY A 49 -1.16 2.64 -13.57
N TYR A 50 -1.87 2.65 -12.44
CA TYR A 50 -1.57 1.84 -11.27
C TYR A 50 -2.85 1.39 -10.58
N GLU A 51 -2.80 0.20 -9.97
CA GLU A 51 -3.84 -0.35 -9.12
C GLU A 51 -3.29 -0.53 -7.70
N CYS A 52 -4.14 -0.30 -6.68
CA CYS A 52 -3.80 -0.57 -5.29
C CYS A 52 -4.01 -2.06 -5.02
N VAL A 53 -2.93 -2.77 -4.70
CA VAL A 53 -2.92 -4.23 -4.48
C VAL A 53 -2.62 -4.61 -3.04
N GLY A 54 -2.53 -3.62 -2.15
CA GLY A 54 -2.33 -3.83 -0.72
C GLY A 54 -1.94 -2.55 0.02
N GLY A 55 -1.64 -2.70 1.30
CA GLY A 55 -1.22 -1.59 2.14
C GLY A 55 -0.75 -2.01 3.51
N TYR A 56 -0.18 -1.05 4.21
CA TYR A 56 0.17 -1.18 5.61
C TYR A 56 -0.39 0.01 6.40
N GLU A 57 -0.87 -0.24 7.60
CA GLU A 57 -1.50 0.77 8.44
C GLU A 57 -1.27 0.48 9.92
N ARG A 58 -1.37 1.53 10.75
CA ARG A 58 -1.28 1.39 12.20
C ARG A 58 -2.66 1.13 12.80
N CYS A 59 -2.80 0.01 13.48
CA CYS A 59 -4.00 -0.35 14.24
C CYS A 59 -4.13 0.49 15.51
N ALA A 60 -5.35 0.56 16.06
CA ALA A 60 -5.62 1.24 17.33
C ALA A 60 -4.85 0.62 18.52
N SER A 61 -4.47 -0.67 18.43
CA SER A 61 -3.60 -1.34 19.41
C SER A 61 -2.15 -0.84 19.38
N GLY A 62 -1.77 -0.02 18.40
CA GLY A 62 -0.41 0.48 18.20
C GLY A 62 0.43 -0.40 17.27
N GLU A 63 -0.04 -1.61 16.96
CA GLU A 63 0.58 -2.53 16.00
C GLU A 63 0.40 -2.08 14.56
N TRP A 64 1.29 -2.52 13.68
CA TRP A 64 1.24 -2.30 12.24
C TRP A 64 0.68 -3.52 11.54
N ARG A 65 -0.41 -3.35 10.80
CA ARG A 65 -1.00 -4.38 9.96
C ARG A 65 -0.49 -4.24 8.53
N ALA A 66 -0.18 -5.35 7.88
CA ALA A 66 0.03 -5.42 6.44
C ALA A 66 -1.01 -6.34 5.80
N SER A 67 -1.54 -5.95 4.64
CA SER A 67 -2.52 -6.73 3.89
C SER A 67 -2.34 -6.55 2.38
N ILE A 68 -2.66 -7.58 1.61
CA ILE A 68 -2.69 -7.54 0.15
C ILE A 68 -4.09 -7.88 -0.35
N ASN A 69 -4.42 -7.46 -1.57
CA ASN A 69 -5.65 -7.86 -2.22
C ASN A 69 -5.65 -9.37 -2.44
N ALA A 70 -6.83 -9.96 -2.30
CA ALA A 70 -7.11 -11.36 -2.52
C ALA A 70 -8.39 -11.49 -3.37
N PRO A 71 -8.61 -12.62 -4.04
CA PRO A 71 -9.92 -12.88 -4.65
C PRO A 71 -11.02 -12.75 -3.59
N TYR A 72 -12.14 -12.15 -3.99
CA TYR A 72 -13.29 -12.00 -3.11
C TYR A 72 -13.76 -13.37 -2.58
N ASP A 73 -13.72 -13.53 -1.26
CA ASP A 73 -14.26 -14.70 -0.57
C ASP A 73 -15.64 -14.36 0.01
N SER A 74 -16.69 -14.94 -0.57
CA SER A 74 -18.07 -14.77 -0.12
C SER A 74 -18.33 -15.31 1.29
N THR A 75 -17.48 -16.20 1.79
CA THR A 75 -17.62 -16.81 3.12
C THR A 75 -17.21 -15.82 4.21
N SER A 76 -16.12 -15.09 3.96
CA SER A 76 -15.56 -14.12 4.91
C SER A 76 -15.97 -12.68 4.60
N ASP A 77 -16.64 -12.46 3.47
CA ASP A 77 -16.96 -11.14 2.89
C ASP A 77 -15.72 -10.23 2.82
N ARG A 78 -14.61 -10.80 2.30
CA ARG A 78 -13.31 -10.13 2.24
C ARG A 78 -12.67 -10.31 0.87
N ASP A 79 -12.09 -9.23 0.37
CA ASP A 79 -11.28 -9.11 -0.83
C ASP A 79 -9.81 -8.81 -0.50
N CYS A 80 -9.41 -8.98 0.76
CA CYS A 80 -8.06 -8.75 1.24
C CYS A 80 -7.59 -9.85 2.20
N ARG A 81 -6.30 -10.17 2.11
CA ARG A 81 -5.60 -11.12 2.98
C ARG A 81 -4.65 -10.36 3.89
N GLU A 82 -4.89 -10.44 5.20
CA GLU A 82 -3.94 -9.95 6.22
C GLU A 82 -2.69 -10.84 6.22
N LEU A 83 -1.51 -10.21 6.08
CA LEU A 83 -0.21 -10.89 6.12
C LEU A 83 0.33 -11.03 7.54
N GLY A 84 -0.17 -10.19 8.46
CA GLY A 84 0.19 -10.22 9.87
C GLY A 84 0.12 -8.84 10.52
N ARG A 85 0.47 -8.84 11.81
CA ARG A 85 0.60 -7.65 12.65
C ARG A 85 2.02 -7.59 13.22
N PHE A 86 2.58 -6.40 13.26
CA PHE A 86 3.98 -6.17 13.55
C PHE A 86 4.15 -5.03 14.54
N ALA A 87 5.23 -5.08 15.33
CA ALA A 87 5.54 -4.01 16.27
C ALA A 87 6.03 -2.73 15.56
N THR A 88 6.64 -2.87 14.38
CA THR A 88 7.23 -1.75 13.64
C THR A 88 6.62 -1.61 12.24
N ASN A 89 6.64 -0.37 11.72
CA ASN A 89 6.22 -0.10 10.34
C ASN A 89 7.14 -0.78 9.34
N LEU A 90 8.44 -0.85 9.63
CA LEU A 90 9.45 -1.43 8.74
C LEU A 90 9.23 -2.92 8.54
N ASP A 91 8.87 -3.65 9.59
CA ASP A 91 8.50 -5.08 9.49
C ASP A 91 7.25 -5.26 8.61
N ALA A 92 6.22 -4.43 8.82
CA ALA A 92 5.02 -4.46 8.00
C ALA A 92 5.31 -4.16 6.52
N ILE A 93 6.13 -3.14 6.25
CA ILE A 93 6.57 -2.77 4.89
C ILE A 93 7.39 -3.91 4.26
N ALA A 94 8.31 -4.51 5.01
CA ALA A 94 9.16 -5.60 4.51
C ALA A 94 8.33 -6.84 4.15
N VAL A 95 7.36 -7.21 4.99
CA VAL A 95 6.46 -8.34 4.71
C VAL A 95 5.52 -8.02 3.54
N LEU A 96 4.95 -6.82 3.50
CA LEU A 96 4.13 -6.36 2.38
C LEU A 96 4.91 -6.42 1.06
N TRP A 97 6.15 -5.90 1.06
CA TRP A 97 7.01 -5.90 -0.11
C TRP A 97 7.37 -7.32 -0.57
N LYS A 98 7.64 -8.23 0.37
CA LYS A 98 7.93 -9.63 0.06
C LYS A 98 6.73 -10.33 -0.59
N ALA A 99 5.52 -10.03 -0.11
CA ALA A 99 4.27 -10.62 -0.59
C ALA A 99 3.68 -9.93 -1.83
N ARG A 100 4.33 -8.90 -2.38
CA ARG A 100 3.77 -8.07 -3.46
C ARG A 100 3.35 -8.85 -4.71
N ARG A 101 4.10 -9.90 -5.06
CA ARG A 101 3.84 -10.76 -6.23
C ARG A 101 2.74 -11.80 -5.99
N ASP A 102 2.36 -11.99 -4.73
CA ASP A 102 1.24 -12.85 -4.35
C ASP A 102 -0.08 -12.08 -4.30
N ALA A 103 -0.03 -10.75 -4.46
CA ALA A 103 -1.22 -9.91 -4.42
C ALA A 103 -2.09 -10.18 -5.63
N TYR A 104 -3.39 -10.31 -5.38
CA TYR A 104 -4.36 -10.46 -6.46
C TYR A 104 -4.44 -9.16 -7.26
N CYS A 105 -4.21 -9.26 -8.56
CA CYS A 105 -4.24 -8.16 -9.51
C CYS A 105 -5.45 -8.32 -10.43
N GLN A 106 -6.20 -7.26 -10.66
CA GLN A 106 -7.40 -7.34 -11.51
C GLN A 106 -7.12 -7.06 -12.99
N HIS A 107 -5.95 -6.49 -13.32
CA HIS A 107 -5.60 -6.00 -14.66
C HIS A 107 -4.36 -6.67 -15.30
#